data_AF-A0A7V8VUX4-F1
#
_entry.id   AF-A0A7V8VUX4-F1
#
_cell.length_a   1.000
_cell.length_b   1.000
_cell.length_c   1.000
_cell.angle_alpha   90.00
_cell.angle_beta   90.00
_cell.angle_gamma   90.00
#
_symmetry.space_group_name_H-M   'P 1'
#
loop_
_entity.id
_entity.type
_entity.pdbx_description
1 polymer ?
#
loop_
_entity_poly.entity_id
_entity_poly.type
_entity_poly.pdbx_seq_one_letter_code
_entity_poly.pdbx_strand_id
1 'polypeptide(L)'
;VVGTTRSGPRGAFEFTLPPRDTADFTVYFTTVDYLGVRYFGPSLHPGDPAENYTIEVYDTTAVNAGASGLRLVRRELILLPEEGRGWEVNEILQIRNQGRSTLVPGAGVATWEFSIPPGVTDFEVGEGEIAPGDVSRMEQRVFVTAPLQPGTREIFLRYRLPAGERSFELPVDLPTENLNVYVRQPSPAVEASGLAAAGTISGEGESFVRYTATDAAPGRMVRLEWQAPRSAPLDPRVAAVSLVLLVLALGAVAALRRRPPNSPRPGDAEALAAARNEPEAAAAGRGSAL
;
A
#
# COMPACT_ATOMS: atom_id res chain seq x y z
N VAL A 1 26.55 -28.49 6.09
CA VAL A 1 26.96 -28.56 7.51
C VAL A 1 28.42 -28.96 7.55
N VAL A 2 29.27 -28.13 8.16
CA VAL A 2 30.74 -28.34 8.19
C VAL A 2 31.14 -29.27 9.33
N GLY A 3 30.38 -29.25 10.44
CA GLY A 3 30.57 -30.15 11.57
C GLY A 3 29.42 -30.02 12.56
N THR A 4 29.41 -30.87 13.57
CA THR A 4 28.49 -30.80 14.72
C THR A 4 29.26 -31.27 15.94
N THR A 5 29.08 -30.58 17.06
CA THR A 5 29.70 -30.96 18.34
C THR A 5 28.72 -30.70 19.47
N ARG A 6 29.02 -31.26 20.65
CA ARG A 6 28.33 -30.92 21.88
C ARG A 6 29.23 -30.01 22.69
N SER A 7 28.68 -28.93 23.23
CA SER A 7 29.44 -28.07 24.14
C SER A 7 29.90 -28.86 25.37
N GLY A 8 31.13 -28.59 25.79
CA GLY A 8 31.73 -29.15 26.99
C GLY A 8 31.25 -28.47 28.28
N PRO A 9 31.79 -28.86 29.44
CA PRO A 9 31.54 -28.18 30.70
C PRO A 9 31.87 -26.70 30.58
N ARG A 10 30.99 -25.81 31.07
CA ARG A 10 31.09 -24.34 30.94
C ARG A 10 30.87 -23.78 29.53
N GLY A 11 30.33 -24.57 28.60
CA GLY A 11 29.89 -24.08 27.30
C GLY A 11 30.98 -23.97 26.22
N ALA A 12 32.19 -24.49 26.48
CA ALA A 12 33.27 -24.49 25.49
C ALA A 12 32.94 -25.41 24.30
N PHE A 13 33.29 -24.99 23.09
CA PHE A 13 33.18 -25.79 21.88
C PHE A 13 34.32 -25.46 20.91
N GLU A 14 34.61 -26.37 20.00
CA GLU A 14 35.67 -26.22 19.01
C GLU A 14 35.20 -26.80 17.67
N PHE A 15 35.53 -26.11 16.59
CA PHE A 15 35.33 -26.57 15.22
C PHE A 15 36.61 -26.37 14.42
N THR A 16 37.00 -27.40 13.68
CA THR A 16 38.02 -27.25 12.63
C THR A 16 37.32 -26.83 11.35
N LEU A 17 37.61 -25.62 10.87
CA LEU A 17 37.06 -25.14 9.61
C LEU A 17 37.89 -25.67 8.44
N PRO A 18 37.25 -26.03 7.31
CA PRO A 18 37.99 -26.42 6.12
C PRO A 18 38.82 -25.24 5.62
N PRO A 19 39.98 -25.51 5.00
CA PRO A 19 40.79 -24.48 4.38
C PRO A 19 39.95 -23.70 3.37
N ARG A 20 40.26 -22.41 3.22
CA ARG A 20 39.55 -21.49 2.32
C ARG A 20 39.37 -22.14 0.95
N ASP A 21 38.14 -22.52 0.62
CA ASP A 21 37.83 -23.02 -0.70
C ASP A 21 37.98 -21.85 -1.68
N THR A 22 38.39 -22.12 -2.93
CA THR A 22 38.71 -21.07 -3.92
C THR A 22 37.49 -20.29 -4.42
N ALA A 23 36.33 -20.47 -3.79
CA ALA A 23 35.15 -19.67 -4.04
C ALA A 23 35.32 -18.26 -3.43
N ASP A 24 35.02 -17.23 -4.22
CA ASP A 24 35.26 -15.82 -3.88
C ASP A 24 34.59 -15.35 -2.57
N PHE A 25 33.63 -16.12 -2.04
CA PHE A 25 32.94 -15.82 -0.79
C PHE A 25 32.56 -17.10 -0.02
N THR A 26 33.09 -17.27 1.20
CA THR A 26 32.69 -18.31 2.14
C THR A 26 32.41 -17.66 3.49
N VAL A 27 31.27 -17.98 4.10
CA VAL A 27 30.89 -17.54 5.46
C VAL A 27 30.41 -18.75 6.24
N TYR A 28 30.87 -18.87 7.48
CA TYR A 28 30.43 -19.89 8.41
C TYR A 28 29.47 -19.28 9.44
N PHE A 29 28.43 -20.04 9.78
CA PHE A 29 27.51 -19.74 10.86
C PHE A 29 27.52 -20.90 11.84
N THR A 30 27.66 -20.61 13.12
CA THR A 30 27.48 -21.60 14.18
C THR A 30 26.10 -21.43 14.77
N THR A 31 25.40 -22.54 14.97
CA THR A 31 24.12 -22.56 15.67
C THR A 31 24.18 -23.51 16.85
N VAL A 32 23.39 -23.23 17.87
CA VAL A 32 23.24 -24.09 19.05
C VAL A 32 21.76 -24.20 19.39
N ASP A 33 21.31 -25.43 19.64
CA ASP A 33 20.00 -25.69 20.21
C ASP A 33 20.14 -25.77 21.74
N TYR A 34 19.51 -24.83 22.45
CA TYR A 34 19.52 -24.76 23.91
C TYR A 34 18.08 -24.64 24.42
N LEU A 35 17.67 -25.58 25.28
CA LEU A 35 16.30 -25.66 25.83
C LEU A 35 15.19 -25.58 24.76
N GLY A 36 15.43 -26.18 23.59
CA GLY A 36 14.45 -26.22 22.50
C GLY A 36 14.39 -24.97 21.63
N VAL A 37 15.28 -23.99 21.85
CA VAL A 37 15.42 -22.79 21.01
C VAL A 37 16.76 -22.83 20.29
N ARG A 38 16.75 -22.47 19.00
CA ARG A 38 17.96 -22.31 18.20
C ARG A 38 18.52 -20.90 18.30
N TYR A 39 19.79 -20.79 18.66
CA TYR A 39 20.55 -19.55 18.71
C TYR A 39 21.59 -19.52 17.58
N PHE A 40 21.85 -18.33 17.05
CA PHE A 40 22.80 -18.10 15.97
C PHE A 40 23.96 -17.30 16.52
N GLY A 41 25.18 -17.78 16.28
CA GLY A 41 26.39 -17.00 16.51
C GLY A 41 26.64 -15.99 15.39
N PRO A 42 27.60 -15.07 15.58
CA PRO A 42 28.00 -14.13 14.55
C PRO A 42 28.54 -14.86 13.30
N SER A 43 28.45 -14.21 12.13
CA SER A 43 29.08 -14.70 10.90
C SER A 43 30.60 -14.74 11.07
N LEU A 44 31.22 -15.81 10.59
CA LEU A 44 32.67 -15.99 10.64
C LEU A 44 33.23 -16.19 9.22
N HIS A 45 34.18 -15.34 8.81
CA HIS A 45 34.87 -15.48 7.53
C HIS A 45 36.15 -16.31 7.69
N PRO A 46 36.61 -17.06 6.66
CA PRO A 46 37.82 -17.89 6.68
C PRO A 46 39.15 -17.18 7.00
N GLY A 47 39.16 -15.88 7.26
CA GLY A 47 40.33 -15.11 7.70
C GLY A 47 40.11 -14.31 8.99
N ASP A 48 38.92 -14.39 9.58
CA ASP A 48 38.65 -13.73 10.86
C ASP A 48 39.34 -14.50 11.99
N PRO A 49 39.91 -13.83 12.99
CA PRO A 49 40.37 -14.51 14.19
C PRO A 49 39.17 -15.18 14.86
N ALA A 50 39.16 -16.51 14.91
CA ALA A 50 38.10 -17.29 15.55
C ALA A 50 38.22 -17.35 17.09
N GLU A 51 39.15 -16.59 17.67
CA GLU A 51 39.34 -16.48 19.11
C GLU A 51 38.16 -15.73 19.76
N ASN A 52 37.66 -16.23 20.90
CA ASN A 52 36.53 -15.65 21.64
C ASN A 52 35.16 -15.67 20.91
N TYR A 53 34.99 -16.55 19.91
CA TYR A 53 33.68 -16.76 19.29
C TYR A 53 32.66 -17.23 20.33
N THR A 54 31.68 -16.37 20.62
CA THR A 54 30.69 -16.59 21.68
C THR A 54 29.29 -16.60 21.09
N ILE A 55 28.48 -17.56 21.52
CA ILE A 55 27.03 -17.58 21.25
C ILE A 55 26.33 -17.38 22.58
N GLU A 56 25.57 -16.29 22.68
CA GLU A 56 24.74 -16.05 23.86
C GLU A 56 23.47 -16.90 23.79
N VAL A 57 23.22 -17.65 24.86
CA VAL A 57 22.01 -18.44 25.04
C VAL A 57 21.33 -18.02 26.32
N TYR A 58 20.01 -18.22 26.39
CA TYR A 58 19.20 -17.79 27.52
C TYR A 58 18.30 -18.94 27.96
N ASP A 59 17.98 -18.97 29.25
CA ASP A 59 16.93 -19.87 29.73
C ASP A 59 15.59 -19.52 29.07
N THR A 60 14.70 -20.49 28.95
CA THR A 60 13.38 -20.32 28.32
C THR A 60 12.29 -20.13 29.36
N THR A 61 11.34 -19.24 29.10
CA THR A 61 10.12 -19.06 29.91
C THR A 61 8.91 -19.09 28.98
N ALA A 62 7.97 -19.99 29.25
CA ALA A 62 6.71 -20.04 28.51
C ALA A 62 5.83 -18.83 28.86
N VAL A 63 5.25 -18.21 27.85
CA VAL A 63 4.31 -17.10 28.05
C VAL A 63 3.02 -17.63 28.68
N ASN A 64 2.54 -16.94 29.72
CA ASN A 64 1.21 -17.15 30.30
C ASN A 64 0.32 -15.96 29.94
N ALA A 65 -1.00 -16.18 29.85
CA ALA A 65 -1.96 -15.13 29.55
C ALA A 65 -1.82 -13.95 30.55
N GLY A 66 -1.50 -12.76 30.04
CA GLY A 66 -1.49 -11.52 30.83
C GLY A 66 -0.15 -11.06 31.42
N ALA A 67 0.95 -11.81 31.24
CA ALA A 67 2.25 -11.41 31.77
C ALA A 67 3.40 -11.69 30.78
N SER A 68 3.61 -10.76 29.84
CA SER A 68 4.82 -10.74 29.03
C SER A 68 5.65 -9.49 29.35
N GLY A 69 6.96 -9.66 29.55
CA GLY A 69 7.94 -8.57 29.64
C GLY A 69 8.19 -7.89 28.29
N LEU A 70 7.22 -7.98 27.38
CA LEU A 70 7.30 -7.45 26.02
C LEU A 70 6.81 -6.00 26.01
N ARG A 71 7.49 -5.19 25.20
CA ARG A 71 7.12 -3.80 24.90
C ARG A 71 7.18 -3.58 23.41
N LEU A 72 6.19 -2.87 22.87
CA LEU A 72 6.26 -2.40 21.49
C LEU A 72 7.02 -1.07 21.51
N VAL A 73 8.30 -1.10 21.13
CA VAL A 73 9.18 0.07 21.16
C VAL A 73 8.86 1.00 20.00
N ARG A 74 8.63 0.41 18.83
CA ARG A 74 8.35 1.18 17.62
C ARG A 74 7.34 0.44 16.76
N ARG A 75 6.37 1.18 16.23
CA ARG A 75 5.42 0.72 15.22
C ARG A 75 5.38 1.76 14.11
N GLU A 76 5.73 1.35 12.91
CA GLU A 76 5.79 2.24 11.76
C GLU A 76 4.90 1.70 10.66
N LEU A 77 4.00 2.53 10.15
CA LEU A 77 3.16 2.21 9.00
C LEU A 77 3.57 3.10 7.84
N ILE A 78 3.97 2.52 6.72
CA ILE A 78 4.32 3.23 5.49
C ILE A 78 3.20 2.99 4.48
N LEU A 79 2.41 4.02 4.22
CA LEU A 79 1.27 4.01 3.33
C LEU A 79 1.69 4.42 1.93
N LEU A 80 1.50 3.50 0.99
CA LEU A 80 1.83 3.62 -0.41
C LEU A 80 0.52 3.66 -1.21
N PRO A 81 0.14 4.81 -1.80
CA PRO A 81 -1.06 4.88 -2.61
C PRO A 81 -0.86 4.11 -3.91
N GLU A 82 -1.80 3.24 -4.26
CA GLU A 82 -1.78 2.43 -5.47
C GLU A 82 -3.04 2.73 -6.31
N GLU A 83 -2.83 3.15 -7.56
CA GLU A 83 -3.91 3.61 -8.43
C GLU A 83 -4.96 2.50 -8.65
N GLY A 84 -6.22 2.80 -8.31
CA GLY A 84 -7.34 1.86 -8.43
C GLY A 84 -7.36 0.73 -7.40
N ARG A 85 -6.32 0.59 -6.54
CA ARG A 85 -6.20 -0.50 -5.56
C ARG A 85 -6.18 -0.04 -4.10
N GLY A 86 -6.18 1.27 -3.85
CA GLY A 86 -6.23 1.83 -2.51
C GLY A 86 -4.83 2.07 -1.95
N TRP A 87 -4.55 1.50 -0.78
CA TRP A 87 -3.27 1.68 -0.08
C TRP A 87 -2.62 0.33 0.19
N GLU A 88 -1.37 0.18 -0.24
CA GLU A 88 -0.46 -0.81 0.32
C GLU A 88 0.16 -0.25 1.60
N VAL A 89 0.28 -1.07 2.62
CA VAL A 89 0.89 -0.73 3.90
C VAL A 89 2.07 -1.65 4.12
N ASN A 90 3.25 -1.05 4.26
CA ASN A 90 4.43 -1.72 4.79
C ASN A 90 4.55 -1.35 6.26
N GLU A 91 4.40 -2.33 7.15
CA GLU A 91 4.41 -2.13 8.59
C GLU A 91 5.66 -2.75 9.22
N ILE A 92 6.34 -1.96 10.06
CA ILE A 92 7.51 -2.40 10.82
C ILE A 92 7.16 -2.34 12.30
N LEU A 93 7.24 -3.48 12.97
CA LEU A 93 7.05 -3.58 14.41
C LEU A 93 8.36 -3.96 15.08
N GLN A 94 8.79 -3.13 16.02
CA GLN A 94 9.96 -3.39 16.83
C GLN A 94 9.53 -3.71 18.27
N ILE A 95 9.67 -4.97 18.64
CA ILE A 95 9.34 -5.48 19.97
C ILE A 95 10.59 -5.67 20.80
N ARG A 96 10.47 -5.43 22.11
CA ARG A 96 11.55 -5.66 23.05
C ARG A 96 11.12 -6.60 24.16
N ASN A 97 11.85 -7.70 24.31
CA ASN A 97 11.82 -8.52 25.51
C ASN A 97 12.79 -7.91 26.53
N GLN A 98 12.23 -7.29 27.58
CA GLN A 98 12.97 -6.68 28.68
C GLN A 98 13.39 -7.70 29.76
N GLY A 99 12.96 -8.95 29.62
CA GLY A 99 13.31 -10.03 30.53
C GLY A 99 14.72 -10.55 30.34
N ARG A 100 15.10 -11.53 31.16
CA ARG A 100 16.41 -12.19 31.13
C ARG A 100 16.38 -13.57 30.45
N SER A 101 15.21 -13.99 29.98
CA SER A 101 14.94 -15.31 29.45
C SER A 101 14.29 -15.18 28.08
N THR A 102 14.52 -16.15 27.21
CA THR A 102 13.81 -16.24 25.93
C THR A 102 12.36 -16.61 26.21
N LEU A 103 11.42 -15.81 25.70
CA LEU A 103 10.01 -16.12 25.76
C LEU A 103 9.66 -17.11 24.66
N VAL A 104 8.92 -18.16 25.01
CA VAL A 104 8.44 -19.18 24.08
C VAL A 104 6.92 -19.32 24.19
N PRO A 105 6.23 -19.87 23.18
CA PRO A 105 4.79 -20.08 23.25
C PRO A 105 4.40 -20.92 24.47
N GLY A 106 3.30 -20.51 25.11
CA GLY A 106 2.64 -21.29 26.16
C GLY A 106 1.68 -22.32 25.57
N ALA A 107 1.09 -23.15 26.42
CA ALA A 107 0.06 -24.11 25.99
C ALA A 107 -1.17 -23.36 25.45
N GLY A 108 -1.33 -23.35 24.13
CA GLY A 108 -2.42 -22.64 23.44
C GLY A 108 -2.27 -21.13 23.42
N VAL A 109 -1.09 -20.59 23.72
CA VAL A 109 -0.83 -19.14 23.81
C VAL A 109 0.37 -18.78 22.94
N ALA A 110 0.19 -17.84 22.01
CA ALA A 110 1.28 -17.30 21.20
C ALA A 110 2.33 -16.58 22.08
N THR A 111 3.57 -16.49 21.63
CA THR A 111 4.60 -15.73 22.34
C THR A 111 4.23 -14.24 22.40
N TRP A 112 3.62 -13.73 21.32
CA TRP A 112 3.14 -12.36 21.24
C TRP A 112 1.93 -12.26 20.30
N GLU A 113 1.04 -11.31 20.59
CA GLU A 113 -0.11 -11.00 19.73
C GLU A 113 -0.33 -9.48 19.65
N PHE A 114 -0.84 -9.01 18.51
CA PHE A 114 -1.24 -7.62 18.28
C PHE A 114 -2.32 -7.56 17.22
N SER A 115 -3.07 -6.45 17.16
CA SER A 115 -4.04 -6.24 16.09
C SER A 115 -3.51 -5.35 14.97
N ILE A 116 -4.00 -5.64 13.77
CA ILE A 116 -3.83 -4.86 12.55
C ILE A 116 -5.19 -4.25 12.14
N PRO A 117 -5.22 -3.28 11.20
CA PRO A 117 -6.47 -2.69 10.76
C PRO A 117 -7.53 -3.71 10.30
N PRO A 118 -8.82 -3.40 10.45
CA PRO A 118 -9.91 -4.25 9.98
C PRO A 118 -9.89 -4.40 8.45
N GLY A 119 -10.36 -5.56 7.97
CA GLY A 119 -10.62 -5.79 6.54
C GLY A 119 -9.39 -5.94 5.65
N VAL A 120 -8.18 -5.97 6.21
CA VAL A 120 -6.96 -6.06 5.40
C VAL A 120 -6.89 -7.32 4.55
N THR A 121 -6.38 -7.14 3.34
CA THR A 121 -6.15 -8.20 2.34
C THR A 121 -4.67 -8.32 2.03
N ASP A 122 -4.28 -9.35 1.28
CA ASP A 122 -2.91 -9.56 0.81
C ASP A 122 -1.87 -9.49 1.95
N PHE A 123 -2.21 -10.05 3.11
CA PHE A 123 -1.34 -10.07 4.28
C PHE A 123 -0.15 -11.01 4.06
N GLU A 124 1.04 -10.44 4.19
CA GLU A 124 2.31 -11.11 4.01
C GLU A 124 3.28 -10.69 5.12
N VAL A 125 4.18 -11.59 5.46
CA VAL A 125 5.25 -11.37 6.43
C VAL A 125 6.55 -11.37 5.66
N GLY A 126 7.30 -10.27 5.75
CA GLY A 126 8.58 -10.12 5.09
C GLY A 126 9.64 -11.03 5.70
N GLU A 127 10.72 -11.25 4.95
CA GLU A 127 11.91 -11.86 5.51
C GLU A 127 12.56 -10.90 6.51
N GLY A 128 12.96 -11.42 7.67
CA GLY A 128 13.52 -10.63 8.74
C GLY A 128 14.02 -11.52 9.88
N GLU A 129 14.09 -10.94 11.07
CA GLU A 129 14.56 -11.66 12.27
C GLU A 129 13.57 -12.72 12.77
N ILE A 130 12.30 -12.59 12.39
CA ILE A 130 11.24 -13.56 12.66
C ILE A 130 10.84 -14.22 11.34
N ALA A 131 10.86 -15.55 11.31
CA ALA A 131 10.51 -16.30 10.12
C ALA A 131 9.02 -16.17 9.79
N PRO A 132 8.63 -16.05 8.51
CA PRO A 132 7.22 -15.96 8.12
C PRO A 132 6.34 -17.11 8.63
N GLY A 133 6.90 -18.32 8.74
CA GLY A 133 6.19 -19.51 9.24
C GLY A 133 5.81 -19.44 10.73
N ASP A 134 6.42 -18.53 11.50
CA ASP A 134 6.14 -18.32 12.92
C ASP A 134 5.14 -17.18 13.18
N VAL A 135 4.57 -16.62 12.10
CA VAL A 135 3.61 -15.53 12.17
C VAL A 135 2.35 -15.95 11.44
N SER A 136 1.21 -15.90 12.14
CA SER A 136 -0.09 -16.25 11.56
C SER A 136 -1.09 -15.14 11.82
N ARG A 137 -2.09 -15.04 10.94
CA ARG A 137 -3.17 -14.06 11.07
C ARG A 137 -4.52 -14.77 11.17
N MET A 138 -5.34 -14.34 12.12
CA MET A 138 -6.76 -14.66 12.18
C MET A 138 -7.55 -13.35 12.26
N GLU A 139 -8.26 -13.04 11.18
CA GLU A 139 -8.99 -11.77 11.02
C GLU A 139 -8.08 -10.54 11.25
N GLN A 140 -8.29 -9.81 12.35
CA GLN A 140 -7.56 -8.60 12.73
C GLN A 140 -6.41 -8.88 13.70
N ARG A 141 -6.25 -10.12 14.15
CA ARG A 141 -5.22 -10.50 15.12
C ARG A 141 -4.08 -11.22 14.43
N VAL A 142 -2.86 -10.80 14.75
CA VAL A 142 -1.62 -11.45 14.35
C VAL A 142 -1.00 -12.13 15.56
N PHE A 143 -0.61 -13.39 15.37
CA PHE A 143 -0.02 -14.25 16.39
C PHE A 143 1.40 -14.59 16.00
N VAL A 144 2.33 -14.39 16.92
CA VAL A 144 3.75 -14.71 16.76
C VAL A 144 4.09 -15.87 17.69
N THR A 145 4.50 -16.99 17.11
CA THR A 145 4.91 -18.21 17.84
C THR A 145 6.42 -18.39 17.90
N ALA A 146 7.19 -17.51 17.27
CA ALA A 146 8.64 -17.53 17.34
C ALA A 146 9.12 -17.34 18.80
N PRO A 147 10.24 -17.97 19.19
CA PRO A 147 10.95 -17.62 20.41
C PRO A 147 11.46 -16.17 20.37
N LEU A 148 11.17 -15.39 21.43
CA LEU A 148 11.60 -14.01 21.56
C LEU A 148 12.70 -13.88 22.63
N GLN A 149 13.94 -13.80 22.16
CA GLN A 149 15.12 -13.65 23.01
C GLN A 149 15.15 -12.27 23.69
N PRO A 150 15.86 -12.10 24.83
CA PRO A 150 16.10 -10.78 25.39
C PRO A 150 16.67 -9.80 24.38
N GLY A 151 16.24 -8.54 24.49
CA GLY A 151 16.59 -7.49 23.53
C GLY A 151 15.47 -7.22 22.53
N THR A 152 15.83 -6.65 21.39
CA THR A 152 14.89 -6.09 20.42
C THR A 152 14.79 -6.98 19.18
N ARG A 153 13.59 -7.16 18.64
CA ARG A 153 13.33 -7.87 17.39
C ARG A 153 12.42 -7.08 16.47
N GLU A 154 12.64 -7.22 15.17
CA GLU A 154 11.82 -6.56 14.14
C GLU A 154 10.96 -7.56 13.36
N ILE A 155 9.74 -7.12 13.06
CA ILE A 155 8.78 -7.83 12.19
C ILE A 155 8.40 -6.88 11.07
N PHE A 156 8.49 -7.38 9.85
CA PHE A 156 8.07 -6.68 8.63
C PHE A 156 6.79 -7.32 8.14
N LEU A 157 5.74 -6.52 7.97
CA LEU A 157 4.47 -6.94 7.41
C LEU A 157 4.18 -6.12 6.16
N ARG A 158 3.48 -6.75 5.22
CA ARG A 158 2.87 -6.08 4.09
C ARG A 158 1.41 -6.48 4.01
N TYR A 159 0.52 -5.53 3.77
CA TYR A 159 -0.89 -5.80 3.53
C TYR A 159 -1.54 -4.65 2.78
N ARG A 160 -2.77 -4.86 2.29
CA ARG A 160 -3.58 -3.82 1.67
C ARG A 160 -4.77 -3.44 2.55
N LEU A 161 -5.05 -2.14 2.59
CA LEU A 161 -6.29 -1.62 3.17
C LEU A 161 -7.47 -1.89 2.22
N PRO A 162 -8.70 -2.06 2.73
CA PRO A 162 -9.88 -2.26 1.89
C PRO A 162 -10.04 -1.18 0.82
N ALA A 163 -10.19 -1.59 -0.44
CA ALA A 163 -10.41 -0.66 -1.53
C ALA A 163 -11.78 0.04 -1.39
N GLY A 164 -11.84 1.33 -1.72
CA GLY A 164 -13.08 2.12 -1.68
C GLY A 164 -13.40 2.71 -0.30
N GLU A 165 -12.72 2.29 0.76
CA GLU A 165 -12.77 2.98 2.04
C GLU A 165 -12.01 4.31 1.99
N ARG A 166 -12.48 5.26 2.82
CA ARG A 166 -11.93 6.62 2.93
C ARG A 166 -11.34 6.90 4.30
N SER A 167 -11.33 5.88 5.14
CA SER A 167 -10.83 5.95 6.49
C SER A 167 -10.26 4.60 6.86
N PHE A 168 -9.22 4.59 7.67
CA PHE A 168 -8.80 3.38 8.37
C PHE A 168 -8.63 3.67 9.85
N GLU A 169 -8.88 2.64 10.65
CA GLU A 169 -8.70 2.65 12.09
C GLU A 169 -7.57 1.70 12.47
N LEU A 170 -6.64 2.21 13.27
CA LEU A 170 -5.53 1.47 13.82
C LEU A 170 -5.71 1.38 15.34
N PRO A 171 -6.09 0.18 15.85
CA PRO A 171 -6.17 -0.03 17.29
C PRO A 171 -4.75 -0.09 17.88
N VAL A 172 -4.53 0.67 18.96
CA VAL A 172 -3.34 0.56 19.79
C VAL A 172 -3.67 -0.35 20.97
N ASP A 173 -3.42 -1.65 20.84
CA ASP A 173 -3.76 -2.62 21.89
C ASP A 173 -2.68 -2.76 22.96
N LEU A 174 -1.46 -2.34 22.62
CA LEU A 174 -0.28 -2.48 23.44
C LEU A 174 0.34 -1.11 23.72
N PRO A 175 0.98 -0.92 24.90
CA PRO A 175 1.77 0.26 25.14
C PRO A 175 2.84 0.37 24.06
N THR A 176 2.81 1.48 23.30
CA THR A 176 3.70 1.71 22.15
C THR A 176 4.52 2.96 22.39
N GLU A 177 5.86 2.82 22.52
CA GLU A 177 6.72 3.98 22.83
C GLU A 177 6.73 4.99 21.68
N ASN A 178 6.86 4.51 20.43
CA ASN A 178 6.82 5.36 19.23
C ASN A 178 5.91 4.77 18.15
N LEU A 179 4.86 5.49 17.80
CA LEU A 179 3.98 5.16 16.68
C LEU A 179 4.18 6.19 15.58
N ASN A 180 4.61 5.74 14.40
CA ASN A 180 4.79 6.58 13.21
C ASN A 180 3.91 6.10 12.06
N VAL A 181 3.33 7.05 11.34
CA VAL A 181 2.67 6.80 10.06
C VAL A 181 3.28 7.70 9.00
N TYR A 182 3.77 7.10 7.92
CA TYR A 182 4.38 7.78 6.80
C TYR A 182 3.47 7.63 5.59
N VAL A 183 3.05 8.74 5.00
CA VAL A 183 2.18 8.75 3.82
C VAL A 183 2.97 9.22 2.61
N ARG A 184 3.24 8.30 1.68
CA ARG A 184 3.99 8.59 0.46
C ARG A 184 3.27 9.61 -0.42
N GLN A 185 4.01 10.56 -0.95
CA GLN A 185 3.54 11.57 -1.89
C GLN A 185 3.89 11.19 -3.33
N PRO A 186 3.05 11.55 -4.32
CA PRO A 186 1.77 12.25 -4.17
C PRO A 186 0.68 11.33 -3.61
N SER A 187 -0.17 11.86 -2.73
CA SER A 187 -1.36 11.17 -2.23
C SER A 187 -2.60 12.07 -2.20
N PRO A 188 -3.80 11.50 -2.02
CA PRO A 188 -4.92 12.28 -1.52
C PRO A 188 -4.57 12.96 -0.18
N ALA A 189 -5.24 14.06 0.13
CA ALA A 189 -5.08 14.72 1.42
C ALA A 189 -5.52 13.77 2.55
N VAL A 190 -4.61 13.51 3.50
CA VAL A 190 -4.82 12.63 4.65
C VAL A 190 -4.89 13.47 5.92
N GLU A 191 -5.91 13.25 6.73
CA GLU A 191 -6.05 13.76 8.09
C GLU A 191 -5.87 12.62 9.07
N ALA A 192 -5.04 12.81 10.10
CA ALA A 192 -4.74 11.79 11.10
C ALA A 192 -5.20 12.25 12.49
N SER A 193 -6.26 11.62 13.00
CA SER A 193 -6.74 11.79 14.36
C SER A 193 -6.00 10.86 15.32
N GLY A 194 -5.58 11.40 16.45
CA GLY A 194 -4.82 10.65 17.46
C GLY A 194 -3.30 10.64 17.24
N LEU A 195 -2.82 11.24 16.15
CA LEU A 195 -1.40 11.47 15.85
C LEU A 195 -1.14 12.98 15.64
N ALA A 196 0.07 13.43 15.96
CA ALA A 196 0.54 14.77 15.63
C ALA A 196 1.23 14.77 14.26
N ALA A 197 0.98 15.80 13.44
CA ALA A 197 1.74 16.00 12.21
C ALA A 197 3.20 16.38 12.54
N ALA A 198 4.15 15.67 11.94
CA ALA A 198 5.60 15.83 12.16
C ALA A 198 6.35 16.34 10.92
N GLY A 199 5.61 16.90 9.95
CA GLY A 199 6.17 17.48 8.72
C GLY A 199 6.41 16.47 7.61
N THR A 200 7.14 16.90 6.58
CA THR A 200 7.46 16.09 5.40
C THR A 200 8.92 15.69 5.42
N ILE A 201 9.20 14.42 5.14
CA ILE A 201 10.53 13.85 4.98
C ILE A 201 10.73 13.54 3.49
N SER A 202 11.87 13.89 2.90
CA SER A 202 12.13 13.63 1.48
C SER A 202 13.58 13.19 1.27
N GLY A 203 13.80 12.27 0.34
CA GLY A 203 15.11 11.70 0.00
C GLY A 203 15.01 10.72 -1.18
N GLU A 204 16.06 10.61 -1.99
CA GLU A 204 16.14 9.63 -3.10
C GLU A 204 14.98 9.69 -4.12
N GLY A 205 14.37 10.87 -4.30
CA GLY A 205 13.21 11.05 -5.19
C GLY A 205 11.87 10.66 -4.57
N GLU A 206 11.88 10.21 -3.31
CA GLU A 206 10.70 9.88 -2.52
C GLU A 206 10.37 10.98 -1.51
N SER A 207 9.09 11.12 -1.19
CA SER A 207 8.60 12.10 -0.21
C SER A 207 7.46 11.53 0.61
N PHE A 208 7.47 11.78 1.91
CA PHE A 208 6.51 11.24 2.88
C PHE A 208 6.05 12.33 3.84
N VAL A 209 4.74 12.41 4.10
CA VAL A 209 4.21 13.15 5.25
C VAL A 209 4.24 12.23 6.46
N ARG A 210 4.86 12.68 7.55
CA ARG A 210 4.96 11.90 8.80
C ARG A 210 3.93 12.38 9.82
N TYR A 211 3.24 11.42 10.41
CA TYR A 211 2.41 11.59 11.60
C TYR A 211 2.99 10.73 12.72
N THR A 212 2.93 11.20 13.96
CA THR A 212 3.58 10.52 15.09
C THR A 212 2.80 10.65 16.40
N ALA A 213 2.95 9.65 17.26
CA ALA A 213 2.58 9.71 18.67
C ALA A 213 3.66 9.02 19.50
N THR A 214 3.99 9.62 20.63
CA THR A 214 4.88 9.05 21.65
C THR A 214 4.05 8.51 22.81
N ASP A 215 4.51 7.42 23.42
CA ASP A 215 3.86 6.77 24.57
C ASP A 215 2.35 6.54 24.34
N ALA A 216 2.01 5.96 23.20
CA ALA A 216 0.63 5.66 22.87
C ALA A 216 0.09 4.56 23.80
N ALA A 217 -0.85 4.96 24.65
CA ALA A 217 -1.50 4.07 25.61
C ALA A 217 -2.41 3.03 24.92
N PRO A 218 -2.55 1.82 25.51
CA PRO A 218 -3.55 0.85 25.11
C PRO A 218 -4.96 1.43 25.05
N GLY A 219 -5.76 0.99 24.07
CA GLY A 219 -7.13 1.46 23.84
C GLY A 219 -7.22 2.78 23.08
N ARG A 220 -6.08 3.43 22.76
CA ARG A 220 -6.08 4.58 21.85
C ARG A 220 -6.49 4.11 20.46
N MET A 221 -7.44 4.82 19.85
CA MET A 221 -7.78 4.63 18.44
C MET A 221 -7.10 5.71 17.60
N VAL A 222 -6.28 5.28 16.65
CA VAL A 222 -5.73 6.17 15.62
C VAL A 222 -6.62 6.04 14.40
N ARG A 223 -7.11 7.16 13.86
CA ARG A 223 -7.92 7.17 12.64
C ARG A 223 -7.27 8.04 11.60
N LEU A 224 -7.10 7.51 10.40
CA LEU A 224 -6.71 8.30 9.24
C LEU A 224 -7.88 8.37 8.29
N GLU A 225 -8.14 9.56 7.76
CA GLU A 225 -9.22 9.85 6.82
C GLU A 225 -8.63 10.53 5.58
N TRP A 226 -9.12 10.20 4.40
CA TRP A 226 -8.69 10.83 3.16
C TRP A 226 -9.84 11.11 2.21
N GLN A 227 -9.68 12.18 1.45
CA GLN A 227 -10.64 12.50 0.40
C GLN A 227 -10.43 11.56 -0.79
N ALA A 228 -11.50 11.16 -1.47
CA ALA A 228 -11.37 10.53 -2.77
C ALA A 228 -10.61 11.47 -3.72
N PRO A 229 -9.82 10.95 -4.66
CA PRO A 229 -9.25 11.77 -5.72
C PRO A 229 -10.38 12.62 -6.32
N ARG A 230 -10.24 13.95 -6.32
CA ARG A 230 -11.13 14.78 -7.13
C ARG A 230 -11.00 14.22 -8.54
N SER A 231 -12.09 13.73 -9.11
CA SER A 231 -12.13 13.33 -10.52
C SER A 231 -11.43 14.41 -11.31
N ALA A 232 -10.38 14.03 -12.06
CA ALA A 232 -9.61 15.00 -12.84
C ALA A 232 -10.61 15.86 -13.63
N PRO A 233 -10.46 17.20 -13.63
CA PRO A 233 -11.31 18.02 -14.48
C PRO A 233 -11.22 17.45 -15.90
N LEU A 234 -12.37 17.18 -16.52
CA LEU A 234 -12.43 16.71 -17.91
C LEU A 234 -11.47 17.57 -18.74
N ASP A 235 -10.52 16.95 -19.44
CA ASP A 235 -9.62 17.69 -20.34
C ASP A 235 -10.51 18.58 -21.22
N PRO A 236 -10.30 19.91 -21.25
CA PRO A 236 -11.13 20.82 -22.03
C PRO A 236 -11.20 20.42 -23.50
N ARG A 237 -10.21 19.70 -24.04
CA ARG A 237 -10.25 19.12 -25.38
C ARG A 237 -11.29 18.00 -25.50
N VAL A 238 -11.33 17.08 -24.54
CA VAL A 238 -12.32 16.00 -24.49
C VAL A 238 -13.73 16.55 -24.30
N ALA A 239 -13.88 17.57 -23.44
CA ALA A 239 -15.15 18.27 -23.26
C ALA A 239 -15.60 18.99 -24.56
N ALA A 240 -14.68 19.67 -25.25
CA ALA A 240 -14.96 20.34 -26.51
C ALA A 240 -15.34 19.35 -27.63
N VAL A 241 -14.63 18.23 -27.76
CA VAL A 241 -14.96 17.17 -28.75
C VAL A 241 -16.33 16.57 -28.45
N SER A 242 -16.62 16.29 -27.18
CA SER A 242 -17.92 15.74 -26.77
C SER A 242 -19.07 16.71 -27.08
N LEU A 243 -18.85 18.01 -26.86
CA LEU A 243 -19.82 19.05 -27.18
C LEU A 243 -20.04 19.18 -28.70
N VAL A 244 -18.97 19.16 -29.50
CA VAL A 244 -19.08 19.19 -30.96
C VAL A 244 -19.84 17.99 -31.49
N LEU A 245 -19.52 16.78 -30.99
CA LEU A 245 -20.23 15.56 -31.37
C LEU A 245 -21.72 15.61 -31.00
N LEU A 246 -22.05 16.16 -29.82
CA LEU A 246 -23.44 16.34 -29.40
C LEU A 246 -24.19 17.31 -30.32
N VAL A 247 -23.58 18.44 -30.68
CA VAL A 247 -24.17 19.43 -31.59
C VAL A 247 -24.37 18.83 -32.98
N LEU A 248 -23.40 18.06 -33.50
CA LEU A 248 -23.52 17.36 -34.79
C LEU A 248 -24.62 16.31 -34.77
N ALA A 249 -24.73 15.53 -33.70
CA ALA A 249 -25.80 14.55 -33.54
C ALA A 249 -27.18 15.20 -33.51
N LEU A 250 -27.34 16.30 -32.77
CA LEU A 250 -28.57 17.09 -32.73
C LEU A 250 -28.91 17.71 -34.09
N GLY A 251 -27.90 18.23 -34.80
CA GLY A 251 -28.04 18.76 -36.16
C GLY A 251 -28.48 17.71 -37.17
N ALA A 252 -27.90 16.51 -37.12
CA ALA A 252 -28.27 15.38 -37.98
C ALA A 252 -29.71 14.92 -37.72
N VAL A 253 -30.12 14.83 -36.45
CA VAL A 253 -31.51 14.50 -36.08
C VAL A 253 -32.49 15.58 -36.57
N ALA A 254 -32.14 16.86 -36.45
CA ALA A 254 -32.96 17.95 -36.95
C ALA A 254 -33.07 17.95 -38.49
N ALA A 255 -31.99 17.66 -39.20
CA ALA A 255 -31.98 17.54 -40.66
C ALA A 255 -32.82 16.36 -41.15
N LEU A 256 -32.73 15.21 -40.49
CA LEU A 256 -33.55 14.02 -40.81
C LEU A 256 -35.05 14.25 -40.54
N ARG A 257 -35.39 15.13 -39.58
CA ARG A 257 -36.78 15.53 -39.31
C ARG A 257 -37.32 16.56 -40.31
N ARG A 258 -36.45 17.29 -41.01
CA ARG A 258 -36.82 18.20 -42.09
C ARG A 258 -36.87 17.44 -43.41
N ARG A 259 -38.01 16.80 -43.71
CA ARG A 259 -38.27 16.28 -45.07
C ARG A 259 -38.24 17.44 -46.07
N PRO A 260 -37.49 17.35 -47.19
CA PRO A 260 -37.52 18.39 -48.22
C PRO A 260 -38.91 18.45 -48.87
N PRO A 261 -39.42 19.65 -49.22
CA PRO A 261 -40.62 19.77 -50.04
C PRO A 261 -40.34 19.19 -51.44
N ASN A 262 -41.29 18.42 -51.94
CA ASN A 262 -41.28 17.73 -53.23
C ASN A 262 -40.67 18.59 -54.36
N SER A 263 -39.72 18.02 -55.11
CA SER A 263 -39.26 18.58 -56.38
C SER A 263 -40.44 18.69 -57.38
N PRO A 264 -40.47 19.72 -58.25
CA PRO A 264 -41.56 19.91 -59.20
C PRO A 264 -41.63 18.78 -60.24
N ARG A 265 -42.86 18.40 -60.63
CA ARG A 265 -43.12 17.37 -61.65
C ARG A 265 -42.58 17.83 -63.03
N PRO A 266 -41.93 16.96 -63.80
CA PRO A 266 -41.59 17.21 -65.20
C PRO A 266 -42.87 17.11 -66.04
N GLY A 267 -43.63 18.21 -66.10
CA GLY A 267 -44.86 18.35 -66.89
C GLY A 267 -45.20 19.81 -67.22
N ASP A 268 -44.67 20.76 -66.46
CA ASP A 268 -45.01 22.19 -66.62
C ASP A 268 -44.07 22.93 -67.60
N ALA A 269 -43.01 22.27 -68.11
CA ALA A 269 -42.08 22.87 -69.06
C ALA A 269 -42.64 22.95 -70.50
N GLU A 270 -43.66 22.14 -70.83
CA GLU A 270 -44.33 22.18 -72.15
C GLU A 270 -45.40 23.28 -72.26
N ALA A 271 -45.91 23.80 -71.14
CA ALA A 271 -46.95 24.84 -71.14
C ALA A 271 -46.39 26.27 -71.35
N LEU A 272 -45.09 26.50 -71.12
CA LEU A 272 -44.45 27.81 -71.25
C LEU A 272 -43.87 28.10 -72.63
N ALA A 273 -43.77 27.11 -73.52
CA ALA A 273 -43.28 27.29 -74.89
C ALA A 273 -44.39 27.74 -75.89
N ALA A 274 -45.67 27.63 -75.53
CA ALA A 274 -46.78 27.89 -76.46
C ALA A 274 -47.35 29.34 -76.42
N ALA A 275 -46.89 30.21 -75.52
CA ALA A 275 -47.49 31.54 -75.32
C ALA A 275 -46.67 32.72 -75.86
N ARG A 276 -45.62 32.47 -76.67
CA ARG A 276 -44.72 33.52 -77.18
C ARG A 276 -44.75 33.63 -78.70
N ASN A 277 -45.93 33.82 -79.28
CA ASN A 277 -46.13 34.29 -80.66
C ASN A 277 -47.52 34.91 -80.78
N GLU A 278 -47.62 36.25 -80.72
CA GLU A 278 -48.36 37.11 -81.66
C GLU A 278 -48.35 38.60 -81.20
N PRO A 279 -48.46 39.58 -82.13
CA PRO A 279 -47.83 40.89 -82.02
C PRO A 279 -48.79 42.10 -81.86
N GLU A 280 -48.22 43.16 -81.29
CA GLU A 280 -48.28 44.59 -81.69
C GLU A 280 -49.55 45.14 -82.39
N ALA A 281 -50.27 46.08 -81.73
CA ALA A 281 -50.71 47.33 -82.37
C ALA A 281 -51.33 48.36 -81.38
N ALA A 282 -50.79 49.58 -81.47
CA ALA A 282 -51.46 50.88 -81.45
C ALA A 282 -52.04 51.47 -80.15
N ALA A 283 -51.30 52.47 -79.67
CA ALA A 283 -51.75 53.61 -78.89
C ALA A 283 -52.72 54.53 -79.67
N ALA A 284 -53.56 55.30 -78.95
CA ALA A 284 -53.50 56.79 -78.89
C ALA A 284 -54.88 57.47 -78.69
N GLY A 285 -54.86 58.56 -77.90
CA GLY A 285 -55.79 59.71 -78.00
C GLY A 285 -56.65 59.93 -76.74
N ARG A 286 -56.24 60.74 -75.75
CA ARG A 286 -56.26 62.23 -75.64
C ARG A 286 -57.64 62.87 -75.38
N GLY A 287 -57.70 63.69 -74.33
CA GLY A 287 -58.66 64.79 -74.09
C GLY A 287 -58.93 64.99 -72.59
N SER A 288 -58.30 65.96 -71.89
CA SER A 288 -58.82 67.32 -71.59
C SER A 288 -60.15 67.32 -70.82
N ALA A 289 -60.42 68.14 -69.79
CA ALA A 289 -59.72 69.22 -69.11
C ALA A 289 -60.55 69.54 -67.84
N LEU A 290 -59.90 70.03 -66.78
CA LEU A 290 -60.24 71.20 -65.95
C LEU A 290 -59.34 71.24 -64.72
#